data_AF-A0A3M2D9F1-F1
#
_entry.id   AF-A0A3M2D9F1-F1
#
_cell.length_a   1.000
_cell.length_b   1.000
_cell.length_c   1.000
_cell.angle_alpha   90.00
_cell.angle_beta   90.00
_cell.angle_gamma   90.00
#
_symmetry.space_group_name_H-M   'P 1'
#
loop_
_entity.id
_entity.type
_entity.pdbx_description
1 polymer ?
#
loop_
_entity_poly.entity_id
_entity_poly.type
_entity_poly.pdbx_seq_one_letter_code
_entity_poly.pdbx_strand_id
1 'polypeptide(L)'
;MMAQELRYMVLAGVVLAVLAPGGEMGLGRAQPVVQGKEVEGVFVLLPIPFSFSQPRIKLPIEPDEFDPREVEAYYDWRTNMFYRRFDLAGKGTIDFMTARRTYKTWLDEFGTPVVITMSEPVFYWIDLNANGTFEQDQGEMWVDPYEDGVTGNERPYDSSDLQRPPSEVPSWTPPSFRFPPCDPRFGC
;
A
#
# COMPACT_ATOMS: atom_id res chain seq x y z
N MET A 1 11.25 35.04 32.09
CA MET A 1 11.34 33.77 31.34
C MET A 1 10.33 33.85 30.21
N MET A 2 10.77 34.16 28.99
CA MET A 2 9.93 34.28 27.80
C MET A 2 10.50 33.33 26.75
N ALA A 3 9.67 32.38 26.31
CA ALA A 3 9.99 31.38 25.30
C ALA A 3 9.99 32.02 23.90
N GLN A 4 10.89 31.57 23.05
CA GLN A 4 11.16 32.10 21.71
C GLN A 4 10.32 31.33 20.67
N GLU A 5 9.52 32.03 19.86
CA GLU A 5 8.75 31.43 18.76
C GLU A 5 9.68 31.12 17.56
N LEU A 6 9.67 29.87 17.09
CA LEU A 6 10.27 29.45 15.82
C LEU A 6 9.17 29.36 14.76
N ARG A 7 9.30 30.13 13.67
CA ARG A 7 8.44 30.02 12.49
C ARG A 7 9.21 29.36 11.36
N TYR A 8 8.64 28.29 10.82
CA TYR A 8 9.19 27.55 9.68
C TYR A 8 8.41 27.91 8.41
N MET A 9 9.11 28.19 7.32
CA MET A 9 8.54 28.23 5.98
C MET A 9 9.14 27.07 5.19
N VAL A 10 8.28 26.19 4.67
CA VAL A 10 8.70 25.06 3.82
C VAL A 10 8.41 25.44 2.36
N LEU A 11 9.46 25.60 1.58
CA LEU A 11 9.39 25.55 0.12
C LEU A 11 10.37 24.48 -0.37
N ALA A 12 9.86 23.53 -1.16
CA ALA A 12 10.64 22.54 -1.90
C ALA A 12 11.80 21.88 -1.12
N GLY A 13 11.49 21.25 0.02
CA GLY A 13 12.41 20.33 0.69
C GLY A 13 13.63 20.96 1.37
N VAL A 14 13.73 22.28 1.45
CA VAL A 14 14.81 22.97 2.17
C VAL A 14 14.24 23.62 3.43
N VAL A 15 14.64 23.14 4.61
CA VAL A 15 14.33 23.80 5.89
C VAL A 15 15.40 24.86 6.14
N LEU A 16 15.06 26.13 5.94
CA LEU A 16 15.95 27.25 6.24
C LEU A 16 15.79 27.64 7.73
N ALA A 17 16.81 27.40 8.54
CA ALA A 17 16.88 27.95 9.90
C ALA A 17 17.69 29.26 9.87
N VAL A 18 17.01 30.40 10.02
CA VAL A 18 17.66 31.72 10.13
C VAL A 18 17.79 32.07 11.60
N LEU A 19 19.00 32.05 12.13
CA LEU A 19 19.33 32.59 13.45
C LEU A 19 19.58 34.10 13.32
N ALA A 20 18.65 34.91 13.80
CA ALA A 20 18.81 36.36 13.87
C ALA A 20 19.51 36.78 15.18
N PRO A 21 20.63 37.53 15.14
CA PRO A 21 21.16 38.19 16.33
C PRO A 21 20.32 39.44 16.67
N GLY A 22 20.07 39.64 17.96
CA GLY A 22 19.18 40.67 18.47
C GLY A 22 19.63 42.12 18.20
N GLY A 23 18.65 43.00 18.00
CA GLY A 23 18.81 44.45 17.92
C GLY A 23 17.47 45.16 18.08
N GLU A 24 17.45 46.19 18.91
CA GLU A 24 16.29 46.89 19.49
C GLU A 24 15.32 47.59 18.52
N MET A 25 14.11 47.86 19.02
CA MET A 25 13.03 48.57 18.36
C MET A 25 13.38 50.05 18.10
N GLY A 26 13.25 50.47 16.84
CA GLY A 26 13.19 51.87 16.43
C GLY A 26 12.19 52.05 15.29
N LEU A 27 11.10 52.76 15.55
CA LEU A 27 10.06 53.10 14.57
C LEU A 27 10.64 54.15 13.59
N GLY A 28 10.94 53.75 12.35
CA GLY A 28 11.51 54.64 11.35
C GLY A 28 11.27 54.16 9.91
N ARG A 29 10.59 54.99 9.12
CA ARG A 29 10.26 54.79 7.71
C ARG A 29 11.47 55.20 6.84
N ALA A 30 12.09 54.29 6.08
CA ALA A 30 12.99 54.62 4.97
C ALA A 30 13.24 53.43 4.00
N GLN A 31 13.53 53.78 2.75
CA GLN A 31 13.57 53.01 1.48
C GLN A 31 14.70 51.96 1.33
N PRO A 32 14.66 51.09 0.30
CA PRO A 32 15.67 50.05 0.10
C PRO A 32 16.94 50.61 -0.58
N VAL A 33 18.10 50.39 0.04
CA VAL A 33 19.41 50.58 -0.60
C VAL A 33 20.05 49.21 -0.76
N VAL A 34 20.23 48.83 -2.02
CA VAL A 34 21.00 47.66 -2.47
C VAL A 34 22.48 47.98 -2.26
N GLN A 35 23.17 47.19 -1.42
CA GLN A 35 24.63 47.12 -1.46
C GLN A 35 25.07 45.70 -1.12
N GLY A 36 25.62 45.03 -2.14
CA GLY A 36 26.15 43.68 -2.05
C GLY A 36 27.36 43.61 -1.13
N LYS A 37 27.38 42.56 -0.32
CA LYS A 37 28.60 42.07 0.31
C LYS A 37 28.58 40.55 0.22
N GLU A 38 29.32 40.07 -0.76
CA GLU A 38 29.57 38.66 -1.02
C GLU A 38 30.25 38.07 0.22
N VAL A 39 29.49 37.31 0.99
CA VAL A 39 30.01 36.47 2.07
C VAL A 39 30.26 35.10 1.47
N GLU A 40 31.53 34.79 1.20
CA GLU A 40 31.98 33.44 0.88
C GLU A 40 31.73 32.53 2.09
N GLY A 41 30.51 32.00 2.17
CA GLY A 41 30.15 30.94 3.10
C GLY A 41 30.58 29.60 2.51
N VAL A 42 31.64 29.02 3.07
CA VAL A 42 32.00 27.63 2.80
C VAL A 42 30.86 26.74 3.30
N PHE A 43 30.02 26.27 2.39
CA PHE A 43 28.96 25.29 2.66
C PHE A 43 29.60 23.90 2.78
N VAL A 44 29.74 23.42 4.01
CA VAL A 44 30.12 22.02 4.27
C VAL A 44 28.86 21.16 4.11
N LEU A 45 28.69 20.54 2.94
CA LEU A 45 27.67 19.53 2.68
C LEU A 45 28.05 18.24 3.42
N LEU A 46 27.69 18.14 4.70
CA LEU A 46 27.75 16.86 5.41
C LEU A 46 26.62 15.97 4.88
N PRO A 47 26.90 14.78 4.32
CA PRO A 47 25.87 13.81 4.02
C PRO A 47 25.29 13.33 5.34
N ILE A 48 24.12 13.84 5.72
CA ILE A 48 23.34 13.26 6.81
C ILE A 48 22.88 11.90 6.27
N PRO A 49 23.29 10.76 6.85
CA PRO A 49 22.61 9.52 6.57
C PRO A 49 21.22 9.66 7.19
N PHE A 50 20.27 10.15 6.40
CA PHE A 50 18.87 9.96 6.70
C PHE A 50 18.62 8.46 6.56
N SER A 51 18.87 7.72 7.63
CA SER A 51 18.14 6.49 7.88
C SER A 51 16.70 6.91 8.11
N PHE A 52 15.95 7.07 7.02
CA PHE A 52 14.50 7.04 7.07
C PHE A 52 14.13 5.63 7.55
N SER A 53 14.11 5.42 8.86
CA SER A 53 13.28 4.36 9.42
C SER A 53 11.86 4.75 9.02
N GLN A 54 11.32 4.13 7.98
CA GLN A 54 9.91 4.34 7.64
C GLN A 54 9.11 4.07 8.91
N PRO A 55 8.29 5.01 9.38
CA PRO A 55 7.42 4.75 10.51
C PRO A 55 6.60 3.51 10.15
N ARG A 56 6.61 2.51 11.04
CA ARG A 56 5.77 1.31 10.89
C ARG A 56 4.32 1.79 10.85
N ILE A 57 3.74 1.82 9.67
CA ILE A 57 2.33 2.16 9.47
C ILE A 57 1.55 1.09 10.22
N LYS A 58 0.82 1.52 11.25
CA LYS A 58 -0.09 0.61 11.96
C LYS A 58 -1.33 0.44 11.10
N LEU A 59 -1.61 -0.80 10.68
CA LEU A 59 -2.79 -1.07 9.86
C LEU A 59 -4.07 -0.75 10.66
N PRO A 60 -5.12 -0.22 10.01
CA PRO A 60 -6.45 -0.11 10.60
C PRO A 60 -6.97 -1.50 10.99
N ILE A 61 -7.78 -1.54 12.04
CA ILE A 61 -8.52 -2.74 12.40
C ILE A 61 -9.67 -2.95 11.42
N GLU A 62 -9.87 -4.19 10.97
CA GLU A 62 -10.99 -4.54 10.10
C GLU A 62 -12.32 -4.30 10.83
N PRO A 63 -13.30 -3.62 10.20
CA PRO A 63 -14.64 -3.49 10.74
C PRO A 63 -15.37 -4.84 10.85
N ASP A 64 -16.30 -4.91 11.81
CA ASP A 64 -17.16 -6.07 12.04
C ASP A 64 -18.01 -6.40 10.80
N GLU A 65 -18.57 -7.61 10.76
CA GLU A 65 -19.52 -8.01 9.72
C GLU A 65 -20.75 -7.08 9.74
N PHE A 66 -21.22 -6.68 8.56
CA PHE A 66 -22.35 -5.78 8.37
C PHE A 66 -22.15 -4.34 8.89
N ASP A 67 -20.91 -3.89 9.05
CA ASP A 67 -20.62 -2.49 9.33
C ASP A 67 -21.07 -1.59 8.14
N PRO A 68 -21.74 -0.44 8.38
CA PRO A 68 -22.21 0.44 7.31
C PRO A 68 -21.09 1.07 6.48
N ARG A 69 -19.83 1.02 6.95
CA ARG A 69 -18.65 1.43 6.20
C ARG A 69 -18.22 0.40 5.16
N GLU A 70 -18.75 -0.82 5.21
CA GLU A 70 -18.55 -1.82 4.17
C GLU A 70 -19.32 -1.39 2.92
N VAL A 71 -18.57 -1.08 1.87
CA VAL A 71 -19.11 -0.64 0.58
C VAL A 71 -19.43 -1.85 -0.29
N GLU A 72 -18.55 -2.86 -0.28
CA GLU A 72 -18.65 -4.02 -1.15
C GLU A 72 -17.95 -5.23 -0.54
N ALA A 73 -18.54 -6.41 -0.71
CA ALA A 73 -17.89 -7.69 -0.43
C ALA A 73 -18.15 -8.68 -1.57
N TYR A 74 -17.11 -9.38 -2.01
CA TYR A 74 -17.23 -10.31 -3.14
C TYR A 74 -16.21 -11.45 -3.06
N TYR A 75 -16.54 -12.56 -3.71
CA TYR A 75 -15.68 -13.72 -3.85
C TYR A 75 -15.06 -13.78 -5.26
N ASP A 76 -13.74 -13.97 -5.34
CA ASP A 76 -13.06 -14.26 -6.60
C ASP A 76 -12.64 -15.74 -6.64
N TRP A 77 -13.22 -16.46 -7.60
CA TRP A 77 -12.95 -17.88 -7.83
C TRP A 77 -11.57 -18.15 -8.41
N ARG A 78 -10.91 -17.18 -9.04
CA ARG A 78 -9.56 -17.37 -9.63
C ARG A 78 -8.48 -17.41 -8.57
N THR A 79 -8.64 -16.58 -7.55
CA THR A 79 -7.71 -16.50 -6.40
C THR A 79 -8.20 -17.31 -5.21
N ASN A 80 -9.45 -17.78 -5.25
CA ASN A 80 -10.14 -18.44 -4.13
C ASN A 80 -10.12 -17.58 -2.85
N MET A 81 -10.28 -16.27 -3.03
CA MET A 81 -10.25 -15.28 -1.95
C MET A 81 -11.57 -14.51 -1.87
N PHE A 82 -11.92 -14.13 -0.65
CA PHE A 82 -13.06 -13.27 -0.36
C PHE A 82 -12.56 -11.88 0.02
N TYR A 83 -13.02 -10.87 -0.70
CA TYR A 83 -12.60 -9.49 -0.55
C TYR A 83 -13.70 -8.68 0.15
N ARG A 84 -13.30 -7.79 1.05
CA ARG A 84 -14.17 -6.78 1.65
C ARG A 84 -13.54 -5.41 1.46
N ARG A 85 -14.35 -4.44 1.03
CA ARG A 85 -13.94 -3.07 0.72
C ARG A 85 -14.70 -2.10 1.61
N PHE A 86 -13.96 -1.17 2.21
CA PHE A 86 -14.47 -0.25 3.20
C PHE A 86 -14.15 1.20 2.82
N ASP A 87 -15.02 2.09 3.27
CA ASP A 87 -14.81 3.54 3.32
C ASP A 87 -14.74 3.94 4.81
N LEU A 88 -13.55 3.84 5.39
CA LEU A 88 -13.31 4.16 6.79
C LEU A 88 -13.37 5.67 7.05
N ALA A 89 -12.99 6.48 6.07
CA ALA A 89 -13.00 7.94 6.14
C ALA A 89 -14.38 8.57 5.88
N GLY A 90 -15.33 7.83 5.32
CA GLY A 90 -16.66 8.31 4.95
C GLY A 90 -16.65 9.30 3.78
N LYS A 91 -15.69 9.15 2.85
CA LYS A 91 -15.50 10.07 1.71
C LYS A 91 -16.20 9.62 0.43
N GLY A 92 -16.84 8.45 0.45
CA GLY A 92 -17.44 7.80 -0.72
C GLY A 92 -16.42 7.11 -1.62
N THR A 93 -15.17 6.96 -1.16
CA THR A 93 -14.08 6.27 -1.86
C THR A 93 -13.59 5.12 -0.99
N ILE A 94 -13.20 4.01 -1.62
CA ILE A 94 -12.66 2.87 -0.90
C ILE A 94 -11.23 3.22 -0.46
N ASP A 95 -11.00 3.25 0.85
CA ASP A 95 -9.71 3.59 1.45
C ASP A 95 -9.03 2.39 2.14
N PHE A 96 -9.80 1.32 2.38
CA PHE A 96 -9.33 0.12 3.02
C PHE A 96 -9.96 -1.11 2.42
N MET A 97 -9.16 -2.14 2.17
CA MET A 97 -9.63 -3.42 1.64
C MET A 97 -8.92 -4.57 2.33
N THR A 98 -9.64 -5.65 2.60
CA THR A 98 -9.11 -6.88 3.18
C THR A 98 -9.41 -8.07 2.26
N ALA A 99 -8.57 -9.10 2.32
CA ALA A 99 -8.85 -10.37 1.67
C ALA A 99 -8.63 -11.56 2.60
N ARG A 100 -9.65 -12.42 2.69
CA ARG A 100 -9.68 -13.65 3.49
C ARG A 100 -9.57 -14.88 2.61
N ARG A 101 -8.98 -15.94 3.16
CA ARG A 101 -8.99 -17.25 2.49
C ARG A 101 -10.38 -17.85 2.53
N THR A 102 -10.77 -18.41 1.39
CA THR A 102 -12.01 -19.17 1.28
C THR A 102 -11.79 -20.61 1.73
N TYR A 103 -12.57 -21.07 2.70
CA TYR A 103 -12.56 -22.46 3.15
C TYR A 103 -13.41 -23.36 2.26
N LYS A 104 -14.63 -22.92 1.97
CA LYS A 104 -15.58 -23.70 1.16
C LYS A 104 -16.53 -22.77 0.43
N THR A 105 -16.82 -23.09 -0.82
CA THR A 105 -17.85 -22.44 -1.62
C THR A 105 -18.81 -23.47 -2.17
N TRP A 106 -20.10 -23.14 -2.25
CA TRP A 106 -21.10 -23.91 -2.97
C TRP A 106 -22.14 -22.96 -3.56
N LEU A 107 -22.98 -23.46 -4.46
CA LEU A 107 -24.10 -22.70 -5.01
C LEU A 107 -25.37 -23.02 -4.24
N ASP A 108 -26.19 -22.02 -3.98
CA ASP A 108 -27.54 -22.22 -3.47
C ASP A 108 -28.49 -22.76 -4.56
N GLU A 109 -29.76 -22.94 -4.22
CA GLU A 109 -30.81 -23.42 -5.14
C GLU A 109 -31.04 -22.48 -6.34
N PHE A 110 -30.58 -21.24 -6.26
CA PHE A 110 -30.72 -20.20 -7.29
C PHE A 110 -29.42 -19.95 -8.07
N GLY A 111 -28.35 -20.68 -7.77
CA GLY A 111 -27.04 -20.51 -8.41
C GLY A 111 -26.19 -19.38 -7.82
N THR A 112 -26.56 -18.83 -6.66
CA THR A 112 -25.80 -17.82 -5.92
C THR A 112 -24.67 -18.49 -5.13
N PRO A 113 -23.43 -18.00 -5.23
CA PRO A 113 -22.33 -18.55 -4.43
C PRO A 113 -22.49 -18.20 -2.96
N VAL A 114 -22.50 -19.24 -2.11
CA VAL A 114 -22.39 -19.14 -0.66
C VAL A 114 -20.96 -19.53 -0.27
N VAL A 115 -20.30 -18.64 0.45
CA VAL A 115 -18.86 -18.72 0.73
C VAL A 115 -18.63 -18.75 2.24
N ILE A 116 -17.88 -19.75 2.71
CA ILE A 116 -17.33 -19.80 4.07
C ILE A 116 -15.87 -19.38 3.98
N THR A 117 -15.50 -18.41 4.79
CA THR A 117 -14.15 -17.85 4.89
C THR A 117 -13.47 -18.24 6.18
N MET A 118 -12.14 -18.08 6.23
CA MET A 118 -11.40 -18.04 7.49
C MET A 118 -11.77 -16.77 8.28
N SER A 119 -11.60 -16.80 9.60
CA SER A 119 -11.95 -15.66 10.46
C SER A 119 -11.03 -14.47 10.19
N GLU A 120 -9.74 -14.71 10.00
CA GLU A 120 -8.74 -13.65 9.86
C GLU A 120 -8.38 -13.37 8.40
N PRO A 121 -8.20 -12.09 8.03
CA PRO A 121 -7.70 -11.70 6.71
C PRO A 121 -6.20 -11.97 6.58
N VAL A 122 -5.78 -12.26 5.34
CA VAL A 122 -4.38 -12.54 4.99
C VAL A 122 -3.73 -11.33 4.32
N PHE A 123 -4.51 -10.58 3.54
CA PHE A 123 -4.03 -9.39 2.85
C PHE A 123 -4.83 -8.16 3.24
N TYR A 124 -4.13 -7.04 3.27
CA TYR A 124 -4.66 -5.73 3.56
C TYR A 124 -4.18 -4.76 2.49
N TRP A 125 -5.05 -3.85 2.08
CA TRP A 125 -4.71 -2.70 1.25
C TRP A 125 -5.18 -1.43 1.93
N ILE A 126 -4.30 -0.44 2.00
CA ILE A 126 -4.60 0.88 2.56
C ILE A 126 -4.24 1.91 1.51
N ASP A 127 -5.21 2.74 1.14
CA ASP A 127 -4.98 3.90 0.30
C ASP A 127 -4.28 4.98 1.14
N LEU A 128 -3.00 5.22 0.86
CA LEU A 128 -2.20 6.19 1.60
C LEU A 128 -2.36 7.61 1.08
N ASN A 129 -2.83 7.77 -0.16
CA ASN A 129 -2.92 9.04 -0.86
C ASN A 129 -4.37 9.56 -1.01
N ALA A 130 -5.35 8.76 -0.60
CA ALA A 130 -6.79 9.03 -0.63
C ALA A 130 -7.34 9.30 -2.05
N ASN A 131 -6.78 8.65 -3.07
CA ASN A 131 -7.24 8.76 -4.45
C ASN A 131 -8.32 7.72 -4.81
N GLY A 132 -8.64 6.78 -3.91
CA GLY A 132 -9.62 5.70 -4.09
C GLY A 132 -9.10 4.55 -4.95
N THR A 133 -7.79 4.48 -5.19
CA THR A 133 -7.13 3.41 -5.96
C THR A 133 -5.96 2.86 -5.15
N PHE A 134 -5.71 1.55 -5.29
CA PHE A 134 -4.62 0.89 -4.60
C PHE A 134 -3.43 0.72 -5.54
N GLU A 135 -2.31 1.34 -5.20
CA GLU A 135 -1.07 1.29 -5.97
C GLU A 135 -0.08 0.31 -5.33
N GLN A 136 0.19 -0.79 -6.04
CA GLN A 136 1.14 -1.80 -5.58
C GLN A 136 2.55 -1.24 -5.37
N ASP A 137 2.99 -0.33 -6.25
CA ASP A 137 4.32 0.29 -6.20
C ASP A 137 4.47 1.27 -5.02
N GLN A 138 3.36 1.71 -4.41
CA GLN A 138 3.37 2.60 -3.25
C GLN A 138 3.44 1.85 -1.91
N GLY A 139 3.53 0.52 -1.93
CA GLY A 139 3.59 -0.28 -0.69
C GLY A 139 2.27 -0.25 0.09
N GLU A 140 1.16 -0.05 -0.62
CA GLU A 140 -0.19 0.01 -0.04
C GLU A 140 -0.74 -1.38 0.30
N MET A 141 -0.06 -2.45 -0.13
CA MET A 141 -0.43 -3.83 0.13
C MET A 141 0.43 -4.46 1.23
N TRP A 142 -0.23 -5.12 2.17
CA TRP A 142 0.37 -5.79 3.31
C TRP A 142 -0.13 -7.23 3.39
N VAL A 143 0.72 -8.11 3.91
CA VAL A 143 0.41 -9.51 4.16
C VAL A 143 0.63 -9.83 5.63
N ASP A 144 -0.31 -10.55 6.24
CA ASP A 144 -0.13 -11.22 7.52
C ASP A 144 0.45 -12.63 7.27
N PRO A 145 1.73 -12.88 7.62
CA PRO A 145 2.35 -14.18 7.43
C PRO A 145 1.86 -15.25 8.41
N TYR A 146 1.25 -14.84 9.53
CA TYR A 146 0.80 -15.72 10.60
C TYR A 146 -0.70 -16.02 10.52
N GLU A 147 -1.46 -15.19 9.78
CA GLU A 147 -2.91 -15.32 9.59
C GLU A 147 -3.65 -15.38 10.92
N ASP A 148 -3.17 -14.59 11.88
CA ASP A 148 -3.64 -14.56 13.25
C ASP A 148 -4.50 -13.32 13.55
N GLY A 149 -4.58 -12.39 12.59
CA GLY A 149 -5.37 -11.15 12.71
C GLY A 149 -4.78 -10.17 13.72
N VAL A 150 -3.57 -10.41 14.22
CA VAL A 150 -2.93 -9.58 15.24
C VAL A 150 -2.23 -8.38 14.60
N THR A 151 -2.83 -7.21 14.72
CA THR A 151 -2.25 -5.98 14.17
C THR A 151 -0.84 -5.67 14.70
N GLY A 152 0.11 -5.55 13.78
CA GLY A 152 1.50 -5.12 14.01
C GLY A 152 2.57 -6.14 13.62
N ASN A 153 2.18 -7.36 13.26
CA ASN A 153 3.07 -8.43 12.75
C ASN A 153 3.12 -8.51 11.21
N GLU A 154 2.29 -7.72 10.54
CA GLU A 154 2.14 -7.72 9.08
C GLU A 154 3.36 -7.10 8.42
N ARG A 155 3.58 -7.50 7.16
CA ARG A 155 4.72 -7.06 6.36
C ARG A 155 4.23 -6.47 5.06
N PRO A 156 4.93 -5.46 4.50
CA PRO A 156 4.66 -5.02 3.15
C PRO A 156 4.75 -6.20 2.19
N TYR A 157 3.78 -6.31 1.28
CA TYR A 157 3.79 -7.36 0.27
C TYR A 157 4.89 -7.09 -0.76
N ASP A 158 5.82 -8.04 -0.90
CA ASP A 158 6.88 -7.96 -1.91
C ASP A 158 6.43 -8.64 -3.21
N SER A 159 6.32 -7.86 -4.27
CA SER A 159 5.92 -8.32 -5.60
C SER A 159 7.10 -8.57 -6.55
N SER A 160 8.34 -8.42 -6.08
CA SER A 160 9.55 -8.56 -6.91
C SER A 160 9.65 -9.92 -7.60
N ASP A 161 9.15 -10.98 -6.97
CA ASP A 161 9.12 -12.32 -7.54
C ASP A 161 8.14 -12.46 -8.72
N LEU A 162 7.06 -11.66 -8.75
CA LEU A 162 6.08 -11.67 -9.85
C LEU A 162 6.56 -10.90 -11.09
N GLN A 163 7.51 -9.97 -10.91
CA GLN A 163 8.10 -9.20 -12.00
C GLN A 163 9.21 -9.97 -12.73
N ARG A 164 9.63 -11.12 -12.20
CA ARG A 164 10.60 -11.97 -12.89
C ARG A 164 9.97 -12.58 -14.13
N PRO A 165 10.69 -12.63 -15.26
CA PRO A 165 10.22 -13.40 -16.40
C PRO A 165 9.98 -14.85 -15.95
N PRO A 166 8.94 -15.52 -16.47
CA PRO A 166 8.71 -16.93 -16.17
C PRO A 166 10.01 -17.71 -16.37
N SER A 167 10.45 -18.44 -15.36
CA SER A 167 11.51 -19.44 -15.55
C SER A 167 11.07 -20.38 -16.67
N GLU A 168 12.00 -20.86 -17.51
CA GLU A 168 11.71 -21.76 -18.63
C GLU A 168 10.63 -22.79 -18.24
N VAL A 169 9.41 -22.58 -18.72
CA VAL A 169 8.30 -23.47 -18.43
C VAL A 169 8.65 -24.78 -19.12
N PRO A 170 8.66 -25.94 -18.43
CA PRO A 170 8.91 -27.21 -19.09
C PRO A 170 7.93 -27.33 -20.27
N SER A 171 8.48 -27.54 -21.47
CA SER A 171 7.67 -27.62 -22.68
C SER A 171 6.66 -28.76 -22.50
N TRP A 172 5.37 -28.42 -22.38
CA TRP A 172 4.34 -29.43 -22.37
C TRP A 172 4.39 -30.16 -23.71
N THR A 173 4.73 -31.45 -23.66
CA THR A 173 4.65 -32.31 -24.84
C THR A 173 3.30 -33.01 -24.76
N PRO A 174 2.41 -32.85 -25.75
CA PRO A 174 1.16 -33.59 -25.76
C PRO A 174 1.47 -35.09 -25.66
N PRO A 175 0.70 -35.86 -24.90
CA PRO A 175 0.78 -37.31 -24.99
C PRO A 175 0.56 -37.69 -26.45
N SER A 176 1.52 -38.42 -27.03
CA SER A 176 1.37 -38.92 -28.39
C SER A 176 0.16 -39.85 -28.42
N PHE A 177 -0.93 -39.43 -29.07
CA PHE A 177 -2.06 -40.30 -29.32
C PHE A 177 -1.61 -41.38 -30.30
N ARG A 178 -1.25 -42.57 -29.79
CA ARG A 178 -1.11 -43.74 -30.64
C ARG A 178 -2.51 -44.24 -30.90
N PHE A 179 -2.96 -44.15 -32.14
CA PHE A 179 -4.12 -44.90 -32.57
C PHE A 179 -3.92 -46.36 -32.17
N PRO A 180 -4.91 -47.02 -31.54
CA PRO A 180 -4.83 -48.45 -31.35
C PRO A 180 -4.59 -49.11 -32.72
N PRO A 181 -3.79 -50.19 -32.80
CA PRO A 181 -3.64 -50.91 -34.05
C PRO A 181 -5.03 -51.31 -34.55
N CYS A 182 -5.31 -51.06 -35.83
CA CYS A 182 -6.56 -51.45 -36.45
C CYS A 182 -6.81 -52.94 -36.20
N ASP A 183 -7.84 -53.28 -35.43
CA ASP A 183 -8.28 -54.67 -35.30
C ASP A 183 -9.31 -54.93 -36.41
N PRO A 184 -8.99 -55.76 -37.43
CA PRO A 184 -9.92 -56.07 -38.51
C PRO A 184 -11.21 -56.76 -38.03
N ARG A 185 -11.33 -57.16 -36.75
CA ARG A 185 -12.58 -57.67 -36.16
C ARG A 185 -13.59 -56.58 -35.80
N PHE A 186 -13.14 -55.33 -35.60
CA PHE A 186 -14.00 -54.23 -35.15
C PHE A 186 -14.12 -53.09 -36.18
N GLY A 187 -13.44 -53.20 -37.32
CA GLY A 187 -13.41 -52.15 -38.35
C GLY A 187 -12.46 -51.01 -37.99
N CYS A 188 -11.92 -50.34 -39.01
CA CYS A 188 -11.09 -49.14 -38.85
C CYS A 188 -11.96 -47.89 -38.67
#